data_AF-A0A2X5NWC4-F1
#
_entry.id   AF-A0A2X5NWC4-F1
#
_cell.length_a   1.000
_cell.length_b   1.000
_cell.length_c   1.000
_cell.angle_alpha   90.00
_cell.angle_beta   90.00
_cell.angle_gamma   90.00
#
_symmetry.space_group_name_H-M   'P 1'
#
loop_
_entity.id
_entity.type
_entity.pdbx_description
1 polymer ?
#
loop_
_entity_poly.entity_id
_entity_poly.type
_entity_poly.pdbx_seq_one_letter_code
_entity_poly.pdbx_strand_id
1 'polypeptide(L)'
;MLELQGHGGPVILDLLLKRIAGLPGVRIARPGEFSERAFLNDKLDLAQAEAIADLIDASSEQAARSAVNSLQGVFSTRVNLLVEALTHLRIYVEAAIDFPDEEIDFLSDGKIEAQLAQVINDLEAVRSEARQGSLLREGMKVVIAGRPNAGKSSLLNALAGAKRRL
;
A
#
# COMPACT_ATOMS: atom_id res chain seq x y z
N MET A 1 12.34 -22.49 -1.42
CA MET A 1 10.88 -22.55 -1.19
C MET A 1 10.36 -23.74 -1.97
N LEU A 2 9.44 -24.51 -1.40
CA LEU A 2 8.80 -25.66 -2.05
C LEU A 2 7.30 -25.43 -1.99
N GLU A 3 6.61 -25.56 -3.12
CA GLU A 3 5.15 -25.53 -3.21
C GLU A 3 4.63 -26.92 -3.57
N LEU A 4 3.64 -27.40 -2.81
CA LEU A 4 3.00 -28.69 -3.05
C LEU A 4 1.57 -28.45 -3.54
N GLN A 5 1.29 -28.87 -4.78
CA GLN A 5 -0.05 -28.79 -5.37
C GLN A 5 -0.71 -30.16 -5.30
N GLY A 6 -1.96 -30.22 -4.83
CA GLY A 6 -2.67 -31.48 -4.61
C GLY A 6 -4.20 -31.30 -4.61
N HIS A 7 -4.91 -32.36 -4.29
CA HIS A 7 -6.37 -32.32 -4.19
C HIS A 7 -6.83 -31.37 -3.07
N GLY A 8 -7.78 -30.48 -3.39
CA GLY A 8 -8.31 -29.47 -2.45
C GLY A 8 -9.26 -30.00 -1.36
N GLY A 9 -9.27 -31.32 -1.12
CA GLY A 9 -10.08 -31.92 -0.06
C GLY A 9 -9.54 -31.49 1.32
N PRO A 10 -10.35 -30.89 2.20
CA PRO A 10 -9.88 -30.38 3.50
C PRO A 10 -9.14 -31.41 4.35
N VAL A 11 -9.59 -32.67 4.32
CA VAL A 11 -8.95 -33.80 5.03
C VAL A 11 -7.54 -34.08 4.48
N ILE A 12 -7.36 -34.03 3.16
CA ILE A 12 -6.06 -34.27 2.52
C ILE A 12 -5.09 -33.13 2.84
N LEU A 13 -5.57 -31.88 2.79
CA LEU A 13 -4.77 -30.71 3.14
C LEU A 13 -4.32 -30.72 4.61
N ASP A 14 -5.20 -31.10 5.53
CA ASP A 14 -4.88 -31.22 6.96
C ASP A 14 -3.84 -32.33 7.23
N LEU A 15 -3.98 -33.50 6.60
CA LEU A 15 -2.99 -34.59 6.71
C LEU A 15 -1.62 -34.17 6.18
N LEU A 16 -1.59 -33.45 5.05
CA LEU A 16 -0.37 -32.93 4.44
C LEU A 16 0.29 -31.88 5.35
N LEU A 17 -0.47 -30.92 5.87
CA LEU A 17 0.03 -29.91 6.81
C LEU A 17 0.59 -30.54 8.09
N LYS A 18 -0.13 -31.51 8.68
CA LYS A 18 0.34 -32.26 9.85
C LYS A 18 1.66 -32.98 9.59
N ARG A 19 1.79 -33.62 8.43
CA ARG A 19 3.03 -34.31 8.07
C ARG A 19 4.20 -33.33 7.92
N ILE A 20 3.99 -32.19 7.29
CA ILE A 20 5.02 -31.16 7.09
C ILE A 20 5.43 -30.51 8.40
N ALA A 21 4.47 -30.17 9.26
CA ALA A 21 4.74 -29.55 10.56
C ALA A 21 5.50 -30.48 11.53
N GLY A 22 5.46 -31.80 11.31
CA GLY A 22 6.23 -32.78 12.08
C GLY A 22 7.69 -32.96 11.62
N LEU A 23 8.13 -32.30 10.55
CA LEU A 23 9.52 -32.37 10.08
C LEU A 23 10.44 -31.50 10.95
N PRO A 24 11.67 -31.97 11.26
CA PRO A 24 12.63 -31.15 11.99
C PRO A 24 12.93 -29.84 11.25
N GLY A 25 12.95 -28.72 11.98
CA GLY A 25 13.24 -27.40 11.42
C GLY A 25 12.07 -26.74 10.68
N VAL A 26 10.88 -27.35 10.68
CA VAL A 26 9.67 -26.78 10.08
C VAL A 26 8.70 -26.32 11.18
N ARG A 27 8.04 -25.18 10.95
CA ARG A 27 7.03 -24.61 11.84
C ARG A 27 5.91 -23.98 11.01
N ILE A 28 4.70 -23.96 11.56
CA ILE A 28 3.57 -23.23 10.97
C ILE A 28 3.88 -21.73 10.90
N ALA A 29 3.66 -21.13 9.73
CA ALA A 29 3.86 -19.71 9.52
C ALA A 29 2.90 -18.86 10.36
N ARG A 30 3.36 -17.69 10.82
CA ARG A 30 2.53 -16.62 11.38
C ARG A 30 1.73 -15.94 10.25
N PRO A 31 0.65 -15.22 10.57
CA PRO A 31 -0.03 -14.35 9.63
C PRO A 31 0.97 -13.40 8.94
N GLY A 32 0.94 -13.34 7.61
CA GLY A 32 1.80 -12.46 6.81
C GLY A 32 3.28 -12.85 6.73
N GLU A 33 3.73 -13.92 7.39
CA GLU A 33 5.17 -14.21 7.53
C GLU A 33 5.91 -14.41 6.19
N PHE A 34 5.23 -14.89 5.15
CA PHE A 34 5.83 -15.00 3.82
C PHE A 34 6.09 -13.64 3.18
N SER A 35 5.13 -12.71 3.26
CA SER A 35 5.29 -11.33 2.77
C SER A 35 6.29 -10.55 3.63
N GLU A 36 6.25 -10.72 4.96
CA GLU A 36 7.23 -10.17 5.91
C GLU A 36 8.65 -10.60 5.53
N ARG A 37 8.86 -11.90 5.27
CA ARG A 37 10.16 -12.41 4.83
C ARG A 37 10.56 -11.87 3.46
N ALA A 38 9.62 -11.66 2.54
CA ALA A 38 9.94 -11.05 1.25
C ALA A 38 10.43 -9.60 1.42
N PHE A 39 9.77 -8.83 2.30
CA PHE A 39 10.20 -7.48 2.66
C PHE A 39 11.59 -7.45 3.33
N LEU A 40 11.79 -8.27 4.37
CA LEU A 40 13.07 -8.33 5.10
C LEU A 40 14.26 -8.84 4.28
N ASN A 41 14.00 -9.49 3.13
CA ASN A 41 15.03 -9.96 2.22
C ASN A 41 15.09 -9.10 0.93
N ASP A 42 14.63 -7.85 0.99
CA ASP A 42 14.70 -6.84 -0.08
C ASP A 42 14.06 -7.30 -1.42
N LYS A 43 13.13 -8.25 -1.37
CA LYS A 43 12.39 -8.70 -2.56
C LYS A 43 11.22 -7.80 -2.89
N LEU A 44 10.69 -7.11 -1.89
CA LEU A 44 9.58 -6.18 -1.94
C LEU A 44 9.89 -5.04 -0.96
N ASP A 45 9.41 -3.84 -1.24
CA ASP A 45 9.32 -2.80 -0.21
C ASP A 45 8.06 -2.99 0.66
N LEU A 46 7.92 -2.12 1.67
CA LEU A 46 6.81 -2.20 2.62
C LEU A 46 5.44 -1.99 1.93
N ALA A 47 5.33 -1.02 1.03
CA ALA A 47 4.08 -0.71 0.34
C ALA A 47 3.66 -1.85 -0.59
N GLN A 48 4.62 -2.50 -1.25
CA GLN A 48 4.37 -3.70 -2.05
C GLN A 48 3.94 -4.89 -1.18
N ALA A 49 4.53 -5.07 -0.01
CA ALA A 49 4.13 -6.14 0.93
C ALA A 49 2.72 -5.92 1.47
N GLU A 50 2.34 -4.69 1.81
CA GLU A 50 0.98 -4.31 2.21
C GLU A 50 -0.03 -4.51 1.07
N ALA A 51 0.37 -4.20 -0.18
CA ALA A 51 -0.48 -4.36 -1.35
C ALA A 51 -0.91 -5.81 -1.61
N ILE A 52 -0.19 -6.81 -1.10
CA ILE A 52 -0.61 -8.22 -1.18
C ILE A 52 -1.91 -8.44 -0.39
N ALA A 53 -1.98 -7.90 0.84
CA ALA A 53 -3.18 -8.00 1.66
C ALA A 53 -4.35 -7.22 1.03
N ASP A 54 -4.07 -5.99 0.55
CA ASP A 54 -5.06 -5.16 -0.13
C ASP A 54 -5.66 -5.85 -1.36
N LEU A 55 -4.85 -6.61 -2.12
CA LEU A 55 -5.32 -7.33 -3.30
C LEU A 55 -6.20 -8.52 -2.93
N ILE A 56 -5.86 -9.25 -1.87
CA ILE A 56 -6.65 -10.39 -1.38
C ILE A 56 -8.02 -9.91 -0.86
N ASP A 57 -8.05 -8.78 -0.15
CA ASP A 57 -9.26 -8.23 0.47
C ASP A 57 -10.10 -7.34 -0.47
N ALA A 58 -9.63 -7.06 -1.69
CA ALA A 58 -10.27 -6.14 -2.61
C ALA A 58 -11.72 -6.54 -2.95
N SER A 59 -12.69 -5.70 -2.58
CA SER A 59 -14.11 -5.92 -2.84
C SER A 59 -14.66 -5.16 -4.06
N SER A 60 -13.79 -4.49 -4.82
CA SER A 60 -14.16 -3.78 -6.05
C SER A 60 -13.02 -3.87 -7.08
N GLU A 61 -13.37 -3.80 -8.36
CA GLU A 61 -12.39 -3.82 -9.45
C GLU A 61 -11.35 -2.69 -9.29
N GLN A 62 -11.79 -1.52 -8.86
CA GLN A 62 -10.90 -0.37 -8.71
C GLN A 62 -9.95 -0.49 -7.52
N ALA A 63 -10.39 -1.11 -6.41
CA ALA A 63 -9.51 -1.46 -5.30
C ALA A 63 -8.47 -2.51 -5.73
N ALA A 64 -8.88 -3.54 -6.45
CA ALA A 64 -7.96 -4.57 -6.97
C ALA A 64 -6.90 -3.97 -7.92
N ARG A 65 -7.31 -3.12 -8.87
CA ARG A 65 -6.38 -2.41 -9.77
C ARG A 65 -5.39 -1.54 -8.99
N SER A 66 -5.86 -0.82 -7.96
CA SER A 66 -5.01 0.03 -7.12
C SER A 66 -3.97 -0.79 -6.34
N ALA A 67 -4.38 -1.93 -5.80
CA ALA A 67 -3.50 -2.86 -5.11
C ALA A 67 -2.44 -3.45 -6.07
N VAL A 68 -2.84 -3.85 -7.28
CA VAL A 68 -1.90 -4.33 -8.32
C VAL A 68 -0.86 -3.26 -8.67
N ASN A 69 -1.27 -2.01 -8.88
CA ASN A 69 -0.34 -0.92 -9.17
C ASN A 69 0.68 -0.70 -8.03
N SER A 70 0.21 -0.79 -6.78
CA SER A 70 1.07 -0.67 -5.60
C SER A 70 2.05 -1.86 -5.51
N LEU A 71 1.57 -3.08 -5.75
CA LEU A 71 2.39 -4.30 -5.82
C LEU A 71 3.45 -4.22 -6.93
N GLN A 72 3.13 -3.59 -8.06
CA GLN A 72 4.06 -3.31 -9.16
C GLN A 72 5.09 -2.20 -8.84
N GLY A 73 4.99 -1.54 -7.68
CA GLY A 73 5.95 -0.53 -7.23
C GLY A 73 5.69 0.88 -7.77
N VAL A 74 4.51 1.15 -8.35
CA VAL A 74 4.15 2.47 -8.89
C VAL A 74 4.17 3.53 -7.78
N PHE A 75 3.59 3.22 -6.62
CA PHE A 75 3.59 4.11 -5.46
C PHE A 75 5.02 4.33 -4.93
N SER A 76 5.77 3.24 -4.76
CA SER A 76 7.15 3.26 -4.28
C SER A 76 8.07 4.09 -5.16
N THR A 77 7.91 4.00 -6.48
CA THR A 77 8.68 4.80 -7.44
C THR A 77 8.47 6.30 -7.18
N ARG A 78 7.24 6.74 -6.94
CA ARG A 78 6.95 8.15 -6.67
C ARG A 78 7.51 8.63 -5.34
N VAL A 79 7.43 7.79 -4.31
CA VAL A 79 8.04 8.10 -3.00
C VAL A 79 9.56 8.19 -3.14
N ASN A 80 10.18 7.27 -3.87
CA ASN A 80 11.63 7.26 -4.08
C ASN A 80 12.11 8.49 -4.85
N LEU A 81 11.37 8.96 -5.85
CA LEU A 81 11.67 10.22 -6.55
C LEU A 81 11.66 11.43 -5.61
N LEU A 82 10.70 11.49 -4.67
CA LEU A 82 10.67 12.53 -3.65
C LEU A 82 11.87 12.43 -2.69
N VAL A 83 12.20 11.22 -2.25
CA VAL A 83 13.36 10.97 -1.36
C VAL A 83 14.67 11.35 -2.05
N GLU A 84 14.82 11.03 -3.33
CA GLU A 84 15.99 11.40 -4.14
C GLU A 84 16.11 12.92 -4.26
N ALA A 85 15.02 13.61 -4.60
CA ALA A 85 15.01 15.07 -4.69
C ALA A 85 15.34 15.74 -3.35
N LEU A 86 14.81 15.25 -2.23
CA LEU A 86 15.14 15.72 -0.88
C LEU A 86 16.58 15.44 -0.49
N THR A 87 17.11 14.27 -0.85
CA THR A 87 18.51 13.91 -0.60
C THR A 87 19.43 14.85 -1.35
N HIS A 88 19.12 15.18 -2.60
CA HIS A 88 19.88 16.13 -3.40
C HIS A 88 19.83 17.55 -2.81
N LEU A 89 18.66 18.00 -2.36
CA LEU A 89 18.53 19.27 -1.64
C LEU A 89 19.35 19.31 -0.35
N ARG A 90 19.34 18.20 0.41
CA ARG A 90 20.12 18.06 1.64
C ARG A 90 21.62 18.23 1.41
N ILE A 91 22.17 17.72 0.30
CA ILE A 91 23.58 17.88 -0.04
C ILE A 91 23.98 19.36 -0.08
N TYR A 92 23.16 20.22 -0.68
CA TYR A 92 23.44 21.66 -0.75
C TYR A 92 23.43 22.32 0.63
N VAL A 93 22.48 21.95 1.48
CA VAL A 93 22.37 22.49 2.84
C VAL A 93 23.56 22.04 3.68
N GLU A 94 24.00 20.78 3.56
CA GLU A 94 25.17 20.25 4.27
C GLU A 94 26.46 20.95 3.83
N ALA A 95 26.66 21.13 2.52
CA ALA A 95 27.82 21.84 1.99
C ALA A 95 27.90 23.29 2.52
N ALA A 96 26.76 23.99 2.60
CA ALA A 96 26.70 25.35 3.13
C ALA A 96 26.99 25.43 4.64
N ILE A 97 26.66 24.37 5.41
CA ILE A 97 26.98 24.29 6.84
C ILE A 97 28.46 23.98 7.06
N ASP A 98 29.02 23.07 6.27
CA ASP A 98 30.41 22.62 6.42
C ASP A 98 31.43 23.68 5.94
N PHE A 99 31.06 24.53 4.98
CA PHE A 99 31.95 25.52 4.36
C PHE A 99 31.32 26.93 4.30
N PRO A 100 31.08 27.59 5.46
CA PRO A 100 30.38 28.88 5.51
C PRO A 100 31.19 30.07 4.95
N ASP A 101 32.53 29.95 4.92
CA ASP A 101 33.44 31.00 4.44
C ASP A 101 33.77 30.87 2.94
N GLU A 102 33.41 29.75 2.31
CA GLU A 102 33.43 29.66 0.85
C GLU A 102 32.20 30.40 0.34
N GLU A 103 32.39 31.43 -0.51
CA GLU A 103 31.30 32.12 -1.22
C GLU A 103 30.69 31.17 -2.23
N ILE A 104 29.93 30.20 -1.76
CA ILE A 104 29.29 29.25 -2.63
C ILE A 104 27.91 29.78 -3.01
N ASP A 105 27.90 30.40 -4.19
CA ASP A 105 26.79 31.14 -4.83
C ASP A 105 25.52 30.31 -5.10
N PHE A 106 25.44 29.07 -4.61
CA PHE A 106 24.33 28.16 -4.92
C PHE A 106 23.05 28.39 -4.11
N LEU A 107 23.11 29.09 -2.97
CA LEU A 107 21.92 29.48 -2.20
C LEU A 107 21.31 30.81 -2.69
N SER A 108 22.08 31.64 -3.38
CA SER A 108 21.72 33.01 -3.75
C SER A 108 20.67 33.11 -4.86
N ASP A 109 20.62 32.13 -5.75
CA ASP A 109 19.87 32.21 -7.02
C ASP A 109 18.39 31.77 -6.91
N GLY A 110 17.89 31.48 -5.70
CA GLY A 110 16.51 30.99 -5.49
C GLY A 110 16.24 29.59 -6.07
N LYS A 111 17.26 28.93 -6.64
CA LYS A 111 17.16 27.61 -7.26
C LYS A 111 16.75 26.53 -6.25
N ILE A 112 17.34 26.56 -5.05
CA ILE A 112 17.03 25.62 -3.96
C ILE A 112 15.60 25.83 -3.47
N GLU A 113 15.15 27.08 -3.34
CA GLU A 113 13.77 27.41 -2.98
C GLU A 113 12.78 26.88 -4.04
N ALA A 114 13.07 27.09 -5.32
CA ALA A 114 12.25 26.58 -6.41
C ALA A 114 12.20 25.05 -6.45
N GLN A 115 13.33 24.37 -6.23
CA GLN A 115 13.40 22.92 -6.15
C GLN A 115 12.60 22.38 -4.95
N LEU A 116 12.70 23.01 -3.79
CA LEU A 116 11.92 22.64 -2.61
C LEU A 116 10.42 22.85 -2.85
N ALA A 117 10.04 23.97 -3.45
CA ALA A 117 8.65 24.23 -3.82
C ALA A 117 8.10 23.16 -4.78
N GLN A 118 8.92 22.69 -5.73
CA GLN A 118 8.55 21.59 -6.61
C GLN A 118 8.33 20.29 -5.84
N VAL A 119 9.23 19.92 -4.92
CA VAL A 119 9.08 18.72 -4.08
C VAL A 119 7.80 18.78 -3.23
N ILE A 120 7.47 19.96 -2.69
CA ILE A 120 6.22 20.16 -1.95
C ILE A 120 5.00 19.90 -2.84
N ASN A 121 4.99 20.45 -4.06
CA ASN A 121 3.89 20.23 -5.01
C ASN A 121 3.75 18.74 -5.39
N ASP A 122 4.87 18.06 -5.63
CA ASP A 122 4.88 16.64 -5.99
C ASP A 122 4.38 15.77 -4.82
N LEU A 123 4.77 16.11 -3.59
CA LEU A 123 4.26 15.47 -2.38
C LEU A 123 2.76 15.68 -2.21
N GLU A 124 2.25 16.88 -2.46
CA GLU A 124 0.81 17.16 -2.42
C GLU A 124 0.03 16.35 -3.45
N ALA A 125 0.58 16.19 -4.65
CA ALA A 125 -0.01 15.32 -5.68
C ALA A 125 -0.07 13.86 -5.22
N VAL A 126 1.03 13.31 -4.70
CA VAL A 126 1.07 11.96 -4.12
C VAL A 126 0.05 11.80 -2.99
N ARG A 127 -0.05 12.79 -2.10
CA ARG A 127 -1.00 12.78 -0.97
C ARG A 127 -2.46 12.80 -1.44
N SER A 128 -2.77 13.59 -2.46
CA SER A 128 -4.11 13.68 -3.03
C SER A 128 -4.56 12.34 -3.63
N GLU A 129 -3.67 11.72 -4.42
CA GLU A 129 -3.96 10.42 -5.04
C GLU A 129 -4.06 9.29 -4.01
N ALA A 130 -3.18 9.28 -3.00
CA ALA A 130 -3.24 8.31 -1.91
C ALA A 130 -4.56 8.42 -1.13
N ARG A 131 -5.05 9.64 -0.88
CA ARG A 131 -6.35 9.86 -0.22
C ARG A 131 -7.51 9.32 -1.05
N GLN A 132 -7.47 9.51 -2.37
CA GLN A 132 -8.46 8.94 -3.27
C GLN A 132 -8.41 7.41 -3.25
N GLY A 133 -7.21 6.82 -3.23
CA GLY A 133 -7.00 5.37 -3.08
C GLY A 133 -7.56 4.82 -1.77
N SER A 134 -7.37 5.51 -0.64
CA SER A 134 -7.91 5.08 0.67
C SER A 134 -9.45 5.03 0.66
N LEU A 135 -10.11 6.05 0.10
CA LEU A 135 -11.57 6.08 -0.01
C LEU A 135 -12.12 4.93 -0.88
N LEU A 136 -11.39 4.56 -1.93
CA LEU A 136 -11.75 3.43 -2.80
C LEU A 136 -11.56 2.08 -2.10
N ARG A 137 -10.55 1.96 -1.23
CA ARG A 137 -10.31 0.76 -0.41
C ARG A 137 -11.35 0.58 0.69
N GLU A 138 -11.57 1.61 1.51
CA GLU A 138 -12.48 1.54 2.66
C GLU A 138 -13.96 1.55 2.25
N GLY A 139 -14.24 2.02 1.03
CA GLY A 139 -15.59 2.29 0.57
C GLY A 139 -16.23 3.47 1.31
N MET A 140 -17.52 3.68 1.06
CA MET A 140 -18.27 4.74 1.75
C MET A 140 -19.09 4.17 2.90
N LYS A 141 -18.88 4.68 4.11
CA LYS A 141 -19.75 4.42 5.25
C LYS A 141 -21.00 5.30 5.15
N VAL A 142 -22.13 4.71 4.78
CA VAL A 142 -23.41 5.40 4.64
C VAL A 142 -24.32 5.03 5.81
N VAL A 143 -24.91 6.03 6.46
CA VAL A 143 -25.90 5.83 7.54
C VAL A 143 -27.30 6.09 7.00
N ILE A 144 -28.20 5.12 7.13
CA ILE A 144 -29.63 5.27 6.79
C ILE A 144 -30.39 5.63 8.07
N ALA A 145 -30.65 6.92 8.28
CA ALA A 145 -31.39 7.42 9.44
C ALA A 145 -32.85 7.76 9.09
N GLY A 146 -33.77 7.61 10.04
CA GLY A 146 -35.19 7.92 9.85
C GLY A 146 -36.07 7.42 10.99
N ARG A 147 -37.29 7.96 11.09
CA ARG A 147 -38.30 7.60 12.11
C ARG A 147 -38.62 6.09 12.13
N PRO A 148 -39.14 5.53 13.24
CA PRO A 148 -39.67 4.16 13.25
C PRO A 148 -40.62 3.93 12.06
N ASN A 149 -40.53 2.76 11.42
CA ASN A 149 -41.32 2.38 10.23
C ASN A 149 -41.15 3.25 8.96
N ALA A 150 -40.15 4.14 8.89
CA ALA A 150 -39.86 4.94 7.69
C ALA A 150 -39.30 4.15 6.48
N GLY A 151 -39.45 2.82 6.45
CA GLY A 151 -38.98 2.00 5.33
C GLY A 151 -37.46 1.77 5.25
N LYS A 152 -36.69 2.07 6.31
CA LYS A 152 -35.22 1.89 6.34
C LYS A 152 -34.77 0.49 5.92
N SER A 153 -35.41 -0.55 6.46
CA SER A 153 -35.08 -1.95 6.13
C SER A 153 -35.48 -2.31 4.69
N SER A 154 -36.58 -1.77 4.19
CA SER A 154 -37.02 -1.98 2.80
C SER A 154 -36.02 -1.36 1.81
N LEU A 155 -35.51 -0.16 2.09
CA LEU A 155 -34.48 0.49 1.28
C LEU A 155 -33.17 -0.30 1.27
N LEU A 156 -32.71 -0.76 2.44
CA LEU A 156 -31.48 -1.56 2.54
C LEU A 156 -31.59 -2.86 1.73
N ASN A 157 -32.73 -3.54 1.81
CA ASN A 157 -32.98 -4.76 1.05
C ASN A 157 -33.05 -4.50 -0.46
N ALA A 158 -33.68 -3.40 -0.89
CA ALA A 158 -33.72 -3.01 -2.30
C ALA A 158 -32.31 -2.74 -2.86
N LEU A 159 -31.48 -2.01 -2.10
CA LEU A 159 -30.09 -1.72 -2.48
C LEU A 159 -29.21 -2.98 -2.49
N ALA A 160 -29.39 -3.89 -1.53
CA ALA A 160 -28.67 -5.16 -1.47
C ALA A 160 -29.08 -6.12 -2.61
N GLY A 161 -30.36 -6.10 -3.00
CA GLY A 161 -30.88 -6.89 -4.11
C GLY A 161 -30.49 -6.36 -5.50
N ALA A 162 -30.36 -5.04 -5.66
CA ALA A 162 -29.97 -4.42 -6.93
C ALA A 162 -28.50 -4.67 -7.30
N LYS A 163 -27.60 -4.79 -6.32
CA LYS A 163 -26.17 -5.09 -6.54
C LYS A 163 -25.86 -6.57 -6.83
N ARG A 164 -26.82 -7.50 -6.66
CA ARG A 164 -26.64 -8.95 -6.88
C ARG A 164 -27.10 -9.45 -8.25
N ARG A 165 -27.25 -8.57 -9.24
CA ARG A 165 -27.57 -8.99 -10.60
C ARG A 165 -26.29 -8.91 -11.44
N LEU A 166 -25.69 -10.11 -11.61
CA LEU A 166 -24.51 -10.54 -12.39
C LEU A 166 -23.67 -9.43 -13.06
#